data_AF-A0A0G0UVW2-F1
#
_entry.id   AF-A0A0G0UVW2-F1
#
_cell.length_a   1.000
_cell.length_b   1.000
_cell.length_c   1.000
_cell.angle_alpha   90.00
_cell.angle_beta   90.00
_cell.angle_gamma   90.00
#
_symmetry.space_group_name_H-M   'P 1'
#
loop_
_entity.id
_entity.type
_entity.pdbx_description
1 polymer ?
#
loop_
_entity_poly.entity_id
_entity_poly.type
_entity_poly.pdbx_seq_one_letter_code
_entity_poly.pdbx_strand_id
1 'polypeptide(L)'
;MIDDLEGLSEIEIFLKDFFDDVELEKYIKRIAIAYWLKKGRDKENIKRNLLATPKEILDAEKLLKKDGIKLALKKIEAEEWANVWAEKIKNFTKK
;
A
#
# COMPACT_ATOMS: atom_id res chain seq x y z
N MET A 1 -22.06 -7.78 4.01
CA MET A 1 -21.08 -6.80 4.55
C MET A 1 -19.87 -6.76 3.62
N ILE A 2 -18.92 -5.82 3.75
CA ILE A 2 -17.76 -5.73 2.83
C ILE A 2 -16.91 -7.02 2.86
N ASP A 3 -16.93 -7.74 3.97
CA ASP A 3 -16.31 -9.06 4.16
C ASP A 3 -16.99 -10.21 3.39
N ASP A 4 -18.16 -9.99 2.79
CA ASP A 4 -18.79 -10.97 1.88
C ASP A 4 -18.22 -10.89 0.45
N LEU A 5 -17.37 -9.90 0.13
CA LEU A 5 -16.73 -9.80 -1.19
C LEU A 5 -15.65 -10.87 -1.33
N GLU A 6 -15.81 -11.76 -2.31
CA GLU A 6 -14.94 -12.90 -2.51
C GLU A 6 -13.86 -12.60 -3.56
N GLY A 7 -12.62 -12.49 -3.08
CA GLY A 7 -11.44 -12.42 -3.94
C GLY A 7 -11.14 -11.05 -4.54
N LEU A 8 -10.04 -10.97 -5.29
CA LEU A 8 -9.48 -9.71 -5.77
C LEU A 8 -10.38 -9.00 -6.79
N SER A 9 -11.09 -9.76 -7.64
CA SER A 9 -11.92 -9.20 -8.72
C SER A 9 -13.13 -8.43 -8.16
N GLU A 10 -13.83 -8.99 -7.17
CA GLU A 10 -15.01 -8.34 -6.60
C GLU A 10 -14.63 -7.08 -5.80
N ILE A 11 -13.52 -7.15 -5.06
CA ILE A 11 -12.97 -6.01 -4.33
C ILE A 11 -12.53 -4.91 -5.30
N GLU A 12 -11.88 -5.25 -6.42
CA GLU A 12 -11.44 -4.25 -7.40
C GLU A 12 -12.63 -3.52 -8.04
N ILE A 13 -13.68 -4.25 -8.43
CA ILE A 13 -14.91 -3.67 -8.97
C ILE A 13 -15.55 -2.75 -7.92
N PHE A 14 -15.71 -3.23 -6.69
CA PHE A 14 -16.27 -2.43 -5.61
C PHE A 14 -15.48 -1.14 -5.38
N LEU A 15 -14.15 -1.19 -5.30
CA LEU A 15 -13.32 -0.02 -5.03
C LEU A 15 -13.40 1.03 -6.16
N LYS A 16 -13.48 0.59 -7.42
CA LYS A 16 -13.62 1.50 -8.58
C LYS A 16 -15.01 2.13 -8.70
N ASP A 17 -16.05 1.39 -8.33
CA ASP A 17 -17.42 1.87 -8.42
C ASP A 17 -17.82 2.70 -7.19
N PHE A 18 -17.22 2.41 -6.02
CA PHE A 18 -17.51 3.09 -4.77
C PHE A 18 -16.76 4.41 -4.59
N PHE A 19 -15.47 4.44 -4.96
CA PHE A 19 -14.67 5.66 -4.91
C PHE A 19 -14.61 6.33 -6.28
N ASP A 20 -14.64 7.66 -6.29
CA ASP A 20 -14.19 8.37 -7.49
C ASP A 20 -12.66 8.30 -7.63
N ASP A 21 -12.14 8.66 -8.80
CA ASP A 21 -10.71 8.60 -9.10
C ASP A 21 -9.87 9.45 -8.12
N VAL A 22 -10.41 10.58 -7.66
CA VAL A 22 -9.71 11.52 -6.77
C VAL A 22 -9.63 10.96 -5.35
N GLU A 23 -10.71 10.37 -4.87
CA GLU A 23 -10.75 9.69 -3.58
C GLU A 23 -9.83 8.48 -3.59
N LEU A 24 -9.93 7.64 -4.61
CA LEU A 24 -9.12 6.44 -4.75
C LEU A 24 -7.62 6.80 -4.77
N GLU A 25 -7.22 7.78 -5.58
CA GLU A 25 -5.84 8.29 -5.61
C GLU A 25 -5.39 8.77 -4.22
N LYS A 26 -6.22 9.55 -3.54
CA LYS A 26 -5.93 10.08 -2.19
C LYS A 26 -5.73 8.96 -1.17
N TYR A 27 -6.55 7.90 -1.20
CA TYR A 27 -6.41 6.78 -0.28
C TYR A 27 -5.19 5.91 -0.61
N ILE A 28 -4.93 5.65 -1.89
CA ILE A 28 -3.73 4.93 -2.35
C ILE A 28 -2.47 5.69 -1.94
N LYS A 29 -2.41 7.00 -2.21
CA LYS A 29 -1.28 7.86 -1.84
C LYS A 29 -1.03 7.84 -0.33
N ARG A 30 -2.09 7.89 0.48
CA ARG A 30 -1.99 7.80 1.95
C ARG A 30 -1.35 6.48 2.41
N ILE A 31 -1.76 5.35 1.82
CA ILE A 31 -1.17 4.03 2.13
C ILE A 31 0.28 3.96 1.64
N ALA A 32 0.58 4.47 0.46
CA ALA A 32 1.94 4.49 -0.10
C ALA A 32 2.92 5.29 0.77
N ILE A 33 2.51 6.46 1.26
CA ILE A 33 3.32 7.27 2.18
C ILE A 33 3.59 6.49 3.48
N ALA A 34 2.54 5.91 4.09
CA ALA A 34 2.70 5.11 5.31
C ALA A 34 3.64 3.91 5.09
N TYR A 35 3.53 3.26 3.93
CA TYR A 35 4.39 2.15 3.55
C TYR A 35 5.87 2.56 3.46
N TRP A 36 6.15 3.68 2.79
CA TRP A 36 7.52 4.18 2.63
C TRP A 36 8.13 4.64 3.96
N LEU A 37 7.33 5.28 4.81
CA LEU A 37 7.73 5.61 6.17
C LEU A 37 8.09 4.35 6.97
N LYS A 38 7.27 3.30 6.88
CA LYS A 38 7.54 2.01 7.54
C LYS A 38 8.84 1.37 7.02
N LYS A 39 9.13 1.50 5.72
CA LYS A 39 10.39 1.06 5.09
C LYS A 39 11.60 1.95 5.43
N GLY A 40 11.44 2.99 6.24
CA GLY A 40 12.54 3.87 6.67
C GLY A 40 13.02 4.85 5.60
N ARG A 41 12.20 5.14 4.58
CA ARG A 41 12.50 6.21 3.60
C ARG A 41 12.45 7.58 4.29
N ASP A 42 13.36 8.46 3.91
CA ASP A 42 13.39 9.82 4.44
C ASP A 42 12.25 10.69 3.89
N LYS A 43 11.89 11.73 4.64
CA LYS A 43 10.74 12.60 4.32
C LYS A 43 10.93 13.38 3.02
N GLU A 44 12.16 13.71 2.64
CA GLU A 44 12.45 14.43 1.39
C GLU A 44 12.27 13.51 0.18
N ASN A 45 12.70 12.25 0.29
CA ASN A 45 12.49 11.20 -0.69
C ASN A 45 11.00 10.93 -0.91
N ILE A 46 10.23 10.82 0.17
CA ILE A 46 8.78 10.64 0.13
C ILE A 46 8.09 11.84 -0.51
N LYS A 47 8.45 13.07 -0.11
CA LYS A 47 7.90 14.30 -0.68
C LYS A 47 8.14 14.38 -2.18
N ARG A 48 9.35 14.07 -2.63
CA ARG A 48 9.73 14.16 -4.05
C ARG A 48 9.07 13.08 -4.90
N ASN A 49 9.09 11.82 -4.46
CA ASN A 49 8.67 10.69 -5.28
C ASN A 49 7.16 10.43 -5.22
N LEU A 50 6.52 10.70 -4.08
CA LEU A 50 5.08 10.50 -3.91
C LEU A 50 4.30 11.83 -3.99
N LEU A 51 4.97 12.94 -4.32
CA LEU A 51 4.37 14.29 -4.33
C LEU A 51 3.61 14.60 -3.03
N ALA A 52 4.13 14.11 -1.91
CA ALA A 52 3.49 14.18 -0.61
C ALA A 52 3.77 15.54 0.05
N THR A 53 2.73 16.20 0.52
CA THR A 53 2.85 17.41 1.33
C THR A 53 3.36 17.06 2.74
N PRO A 54 3.98 18.02 3.45
CA PRO A 54 4.40 17.81 4.84
C PRO A 54 3.25 17.35 5.75
N LYS A 55 2.04 17.85 5.51
CA LYS A 55 0.83 17.46 6.25
C LYS A 55 0.48 15.99 6.02
N GLU A 56 0.47 15.53 4.77
CA GLU A 56 0.19 14.12 4.44
C GLU A 56 1.21 13.17 5.07
N ILE A 57 2.49 13.56 5.11
CA ILE A 57 3.54 12.77 5.78
C ILE A 57 3.28 12.67 7.29
N LEU A 58 2.99 13.80 7.95
CA LEU A 58 2.67 13.81 9.39
C LEU A 58 1.42 12.98 9.71
N ASP A 59 0.40 13.04 8.86
CA ASP A 59 -0.81 12.26 9.03
C ASP A 59 -0.54 10.77 8.82
N ALA A 60 0.30 10.39 7.87
CA ALA A 60 0.74 9.01 7.67
C ALA A 60 1.57 8.48 8.85
N GLU A 61 2.44 9.30 9.46
CA GLU A 61 3.17 8.92 10.68
C GLU A 61 2.23 8.59 11.85
N LYS A 62 1.13 9.33 11.98
CA LYS A 62 0.09 9.02 12.98
C LYS A 62 -0.63 7.71 12.65
N LEU A 63 -0.88 7.45 11.36
CA LEU A 63 -1.56 6.23 10.92
C LEU A 63 -0.75 4.96 11.22
N LEU A 64 0.58 5.02 11.14
CA LEU A 64 1.46 3.90 11.49
C LEU A 64 1.28 3.40 12.93
N LYS A 65 0.73 4.22 13.83
CA LYS A 65 0.46 3.83 15.21
C LYS A 65 -0.81 2.97 15.33
N LYS A 66 -1.72 3.01 14.35
CA LYS A 66 -3.00 2.29 14.37
C LYS A 66 -2.83 0.83 13.96
N ASP A 67 -3.42 -0.09 14.73
CA ASP A 67 -3.19 -1.52 14.54
C ASP A 67 -3.77 -2.06 13.22
N GLY A 68 -4.92 -1.55 12.77
CA GLY A 68 -5.47 -1.90 11.45
C GLY A 68 -4.53 -1.53 10.30
N ILE A 69 -3.84 -0.39 10.41
CA ILE A 69 -2.85 0.04 9.40
C ILE A 69 -1.61 -0.83 9.46
N LYS A 70 -1.10 -1.16 10.66
CA LYS A 70 0.04 -2.08 10.81
C LYS A 70 -0.26 -3.45 10.20
N LEU A 71 -1.48 -3.96 10.42
CA LEU A 71 -1.93 -5.23 9.87
C LEU A 71 -1.98 -5.19 8.34
N ALA A 72 -2.61 -4.15 7.76
CA ALA A 72 -2.69 -3.97 6.32
C ALA A 72 -1.29 -3.89 5.68
N LEU A 73 -0.40 -3.06 6.23
CA LEU A 73 0.98 -2.94 5.74
C LEU A 73 1.75 -4.25 5.87
N LYS A 74 1.54 -5.03 6.93
CA LYS A 74 2.17 -6.35 7.08
C LYS A 74 1.70 -7.34 6.00
N LYS A 75 0.42 -7.31 5.63
CA LYS A 75 -0.12 -8.14 4.54
C LYS A 75 0.46 -7.73 3.18
N ILE A 76 0.50 -6.42 2.90
CA ILE A 76 1.10 -5.86 1.67
C ILE A 76 2.57 -6.28 1.54
N GLU A 77 3.34 -6.21 2.63
CA GLU A 77 4.73 -6.67 2.62
C GLU A 77 4.85 -8.16 2.34
N ALA A 78 4.03 -8.99 2.98
CA ALA A 78 4.07 -10.43 2.79
C ALA A 78 3.83 -10.81 1.31
N GLU A 79 2.91 -10.12 0.64
CA GLU A 79 2.61 -10.30 -0.77
C GLU A 79 3.75 -9.81 -1.68
N GLU A 80 4.37 -8.65 -1.38
CA GLU A 80 5.58 -8.20 -2.08
C GLU A 80 6.72 -9.23 -1.96
N TRP A 81 6.95 -9.75 -0.75
CA TRP A 81 7.96 -10.78 -0.52
C TRP A 81 7.63 -12.07 -1.28
N ALA A 82 6.37 -12.52 -1.28
CA ALA A 82 5.95 -13.69 -2.04
C ALA A 82 6.23 -13.51 -3.53
N ASN A 83 5.93 -12.33 -4.10
CA ASN A 83 6.21 -12.01 -5.50
C ASN A 83 7.71 -11.99 -5.80
N VAL A 84 8.52 -11.33 -4.95
CA VAL A 84 9.98 -11.30 -5.10
C VAL A 84 10.59 -12.70 -5.04
N TRP A 85 10.11 -13.55 -4.13
CA TRP A 85 10.56 -14.94 -4.02
C TRP A 85 10.12 -15.78 -5.23
N ALA A 86 8.89 -15.61 -5.72
CA ALA A 86 8.41 -16.28 -6.92
C ALA A 86 9.25 -15.91 -8.15
N GLU A 87 9.60 -14.63 -8.31
CA GLU A 87 10.49 -14.16 -9.38
C GLU A 87 11.91 -14.73 -9.24
N LYS A 88 12.48 -14.74 -8.02
CA LYS A 88 13.79 -15.34 -7.78
C LYS A 88 13.80 -16.83 -8.13
N ILE A 89 12.82 -17.60 -7.68
CA ILE A 89 12.70 -19.04 -7.98
C ILE A 89 12.58 -19.26 -9.50
N LYS A 90 11.73 -18.48 -10.19
CA LYS A 90 11.57 -18.55 -11.65
C LYS A 90 12.88 -18.28 -12.40
N ASN A 91 13.71 -17.36 -11.90
CA ASN A 91 15.02 -17.07 -12.48
C ASN A 91 16.05 -18.17 -12.18
N PHE A 92 15.94 -18.85 -11.03
CA PHE A 92 16.78 -20.00 -10.68
C PHE A 92 16.45 -21.25 -11.50
N THR A 93 15.18 -21.51 -11.80
CA THR A 93 14.72 -22.66 -12.58
C THR A 93 14.80 -22.46 -14.10
N LYS A 94 15.25 -21.29 -14.56
CA LYS A 94 15.51 -21.00 -15.99
C LYS A 94 16.98 -21.26 -16.40
N LYS A 95 17.79 -21.84 -15.52
CA LYS A 95 19.06 -22.51 -15.85
C LYS A 95 18.83 -24.00 -15.94
#